data_AF-A0A1G4GY34-F1
#
_entry.id   AF-A0A1G4GY34-F1
#
_cell.length_a   1.000
_cell.length_b   1.000
_cell.length_c   1.000
_cell.angle_alpha   90.00
_cell.angle_beta   90.00
_cell.angle_gamma   90.00
#
_symmetry.space_group_name_H-M   'P 1'
#
loop_
_entity.id
_entity.type
_entity.pdbx_description
1 polymer ?
#
loop_
_entity_poly.entity_id
_entity_poly.type
_entity_poly.pdbx_seq_one_letter_code
_entity_poly.pdbx_strand_id
1 'polypeptide(L)'
;MDMVTEESYQNAPPESNLSSSVEDEMEDLIYYVRTNEIEEVKKILQQGNINSINDVKDENKNTLLHFACANNNVEMIRFLLYECAIGHNQLNASGNSPLMWAIQNKHSEAVKEVLLFDYLLCSKEYNTVERKKNELYEHMRKDFLQTSLVKDEYQLSAHVKNKINSMNFFGSIFCDDGDGSLANGDSRQGAGVAALNGQGETWGKQIRLYKEANKIDLLRKNEFDKSILSEAFNAQDENILHLVLSHPISSVLDEQDGRAVSGVSGISGMSSVRGVGSFVEDRGEGAPSGHNDTAFTTNLEEAKIIQESTHQLLINEKAKVKKAEGEEEVIIRIREIGLNYFGNSFEDGKTSGEEIHSHNDITGINIWECCLVISKWISDMCLQNSTLFSNKEVLELGAGSALASISLFTYANIFLNGANQGPNQVVITDVNPFTLSNISHNVQLNEELFGHLDSDWRSKIKICNIDWTNENTYPRENEQVATYDYIIGSDLIYDKKIVPSLIHLINLTLKTNGIFLYVCRKNRDGSQEFFDQLKNGNYHIELFTPPSDYFTSPFLNLSQDLYEAKFSEFSDASNFVMMRCQKY
;
A
#
# COMPACT_ATOMS: atom_id res chain seq x y z
N MET A 1 31.63 65.33 -44.31
CA MET A 1 31.00 65.67 -45.59
C MET A 1 31.32 64.50 -46.49
N ASP A 2 30.43 63.57 -46.84
CA ASP A 2 28.97 63.48 -46.85
C ASP A 2 28.64 61.97 -46.77
N MET A 3 27.68 61.47 -45.97
CA MET A 3 26.22 61.43 -46.17
C MET A 3 25.73 60.99 -47.57
N VAL A 4 25.25 59.72 -47.61
CA VAL A 4 24.04 59.15 -48.29
C VAL A 4 23.98 59.25 -49.84
N THR A 5 23.74 58.18 -50.60
CA THR A 5 22.42 57.62 -51.03
C THR A 5 22.62 56.25 -51.71
N GLU A 6 21.97 55.17 -51.25
CA GLU A 6 20.66 54.61 -51.68
C GLU A 6 20.70 53.71 -52.94
N GLU A 7 19.94 52.61 -52.84
CA GLU A 7 19.45 51.69 -53.88
C GLU A 7 20.22 50.38 -54.15
N SER A 8 19.84 49.34 -53.39
CA SER A 8 19.47 48.03 -53.96
C SER A 8 18.58 47.24 -52.98
N TYR A 9 17.31 47.64 -52.86
CA TYR A 9 16.25 46.76 -52.36
C TYR A 9 15.62 46.06 -53.57
N GLN A 10 15.91 44.77 -53.75
CA GLN A 10 15.04 43.86 -54.50
C GLN A 10 14.89 42.55 -53.72
N ASN A 11 13.68 42.40 -53.16
CA ASN A 11 12.92 41.17 -53.00
C ASN A 11 13.61 39.95 -52.39
N ALA A 12 13.55 39.85 -51.06
CA ALA A 12 13.41 38.57 -50.37
C ALA A 12 11.96 38.45 -49.88
N PRO A 13 11.26 37.31 -50.08
CA PRO A 13 9.89 37.12 -49.62
C PRO A 13 9.84 37.06 -48.08
N PRO A 14 8.68 37.35 -47.44
CA PRO A 14 8.54 37.34 -46.00
C PRO A 14 8.40 35.89 -45.49
N GLU A 15 9.52 35.19 -45.35
CA GLU A 15 9.59 33.89 -44.65
C GLU A 15 10.15 34.11 -43.23
N SER A 16 9.32 34.59 -42.30
CA SER A 16 9.62 34.46 -40.85
C SER A 16 8.47 34.73 -39.87
N ASN A 17 7.26 35.11 -40.31
CA ASN A 17 6.15 35.43 -39.39
C ASN A 17 5.20 34.26 -39.07
N LEU A 18 5.32 33.13 -39.76
CA LEU A 18 4.39 32.00 -39.60
C LEU A 18 4.84 31.00 -38.52
N SER A 19 6.14 30.89 -38.23
CA SER A 19 6.63 29.94 -37.22
C SER A 19 6.48 30.47 -35.79
N SER A 20 6.72 31.77 -35.57
CA SER A 20 6.55 32.41 -34.27
C SER A 20 5.10 32.35 -33.77
N SER A 21 4.12 32.50 -34.67
CA SER A 21 2.71 32.42 -34.31
C SER A 21 2.25 31.02 -33.91
N VAL A 22 2.89 29.95 -34.42
CA VAL A 22 2.55 28.57 -34.05
C VAL A 22 3.17 28.20 -32.71
N GLU A 23 4.38 28.69 -32.43
CA GLU A 23 5.02 28.53 -31.12
C GLU A 23 4.19 29.20 -30.02
N ASP A 24 3.71 30.44 -30.25
CA ASP A 24 2.80 31.13 -29.33
C ASP A 24 1.51 30.33 -29.10
N GLU A 25 0.89 29.79 -30.15
CA GLU A 25 -0.31 28.94 -30.04
C GLU A 25 -0.04 27.64 -29.26
N MET A 26 1.16 27.06 -29.38
CA MET A 26 1.57 25.86 -28.64
C MET A 26 1.74 26.16 -27.15
N GLU A 27 2.34 27.30 -26.81
CA GLU A 27 2.49 27.76 -25.42
C GLU A 27 1.13 28.03 -24.78
N ASP A 28 0.23 28.73 -25.48
CA ASP A 28 -1.14 28.97 -25.04
C ASP A 28 -1.88 27.64 -24.83
N LEU A 29 -1.74 26.69 -25.75
CA LEU A 29 -2.36 25.37 -25.63
C LEU A 29 -1.85 24.61 -24.40
N ILE A 30 -0.54 24.63 -24.15
CA ILE A 30 0.07 24.04 -22.93
C ILE A 30 -0.49 24.71 -21.68
N TYR A 31 -0.59 26.04 -21.67
CA TYR A 31 -1.13 26.80 -20.55
C TYR A 31 -2.59 26.42 -20.24
N TYR A 32 -3.47 26.41 -21.25
CA TYR A 32 -4.87 26.05 -21.06
C TYR A 32 -5.07 24.59 -20.64
N VAL A 33 -4.21 23.68 -21.10
CA VAL A 33 -4.20 22.29 -20.62
C VAL A 33 -3.81 22.21 -19.14
N ARG A 34 -2.81 22.98 -18.70
CA ARG A 34 -2.40 23.06 -17.28
C ARG A 34 -3.51 23.61 -16.39
N THR A 35 -4.30 24.56 -16.89
CA THR A 35 -5.38 25.20 -16.12
C THR A 35 -6.76 24.55 -16.32
N ASN A 36 -6.85 23.43 -17.06
CA ASN A 36 -8.08 22.68 -17.31
C ASN A 36 -9.16 23.47 -18.11
N GLU A 37 -8.74 24.39 -18.98
CA GLU A 37 -9.63 25.26 -19.77
C GLU A 37 -9.99 24.61 -21.13
N ILE A 38 -10.83 23.56 -21.10
CA ILE A 38 -11.18 22.73 -22.28
C ILE A 38 -11.77 23.56 -23.44
N GLU A 39 -12.58 24.57 -23.16
CA GLU A 39 -13.20 25.40 -24.22
C GLU A 39 -12.17 26.24 -24.99
N GLU A 40 -11.14 26.76 -24.32
CA GLU A 40 -10.06 27.49 -24.99
C GLU A 40 -9.19 26.52 -25.81
N VAL A 41 -8.90 25.33 -25.26
CA VAL A 41 -8.25 24.25 -26.01
C VAL A 41 -9.02 23.93 -27.29
N LYS A 42 -10.35 23.77 -27.22
CA LYS A 42 -11.19 23.51 -28.39
C LYS A 42 -11.12 24.62 -29.43
N LYS A 43 -11.14 25.90 -29.00
CA LYS A 43 -11.02 27.06 -29.90
C LYS A 43 -9.67 27.06 -30.62
N ILE A 44 -8.57 26.81 -29.92
CA ILE A 44 -7.23 26.73 -30.52
C ILE A 44 -7.17 25.59 -31.54
N LEU A 45 -7.70 24.40 -31.21
CA LEU A 45 -7.71 23.28 -32.16
C LEU A 45 -8.59 23.56 -33.39
N GLN A 46 -9.68 24.32 -33.23
CA GLN A 46 -10.58 24.69 -34.32
C GLN A 46 -10.00 25.79 -35.22
N GLN A 47 -9.43 26.84 -34.65
CA GLN A 47 -9.08 28.07 -35.38
C GLN A 47 -7.57 28.23 -35.61
N GLY A 48 -6.73 27.66 -34.74
CA GLY A 48 -5.28 27.74 -34.81
C GLY A 48 -4.67 26.87 -35.91
N ASN A 49 -3.34 26.82 -35.96
CA ASN A 49 -2.55 26.14 -36.97
C ASN A 49 -2.04 24.75 -36.52
N ILE A 50 -2.42 24.32 -35.32
CA ILE A 50 -2.06 23.01 -34.75
C ILE A 50 -2.83 21.89 -35.47
N ASN A 51 -2.09 21.04 -36.18
CA ASN A 51 -2.62 19.92 -36.98
C ASN A 51 -2.36 18.54 -36.36
N SER A 52 -1.65 18.48 -35.24
CA SER A 52 -1.37 17.24 -34.52
C SER A 52 -1.16 17.56 -33.06
N ILE A 53 -2.00 16.98 -32.19
CA ILE A 53 -1.89 17.17 -30.75
C ILE A 53 -0.61 16.53 -30.18
N ASN A 54 -0.08 15.52 -30.88
CA ASN A 54 1.09 14.75 -30.46
C ASN A 54 2.42 15.47 -30.74
N ASP A 55 2.39 16.48 -31.61
CA ASP A 55 3.57 17.28 -31.97
C ASP A 55 3.78 18.46 -31.01
N VAL A 56 2.78 18.80 -30.20
CA VAL A 56 2.84 19.88 -29.20
C VAL A 56 3.60 19.40 -27.97
N LYS A 57 4.82 19.92 -27.78
CA LYS A 57 5.70 19.59 -26.66
C LYS A 57 6.48 20.82 -26.20
N ASP A 58 6.81 20.88 -24.92
CA ASP A 58 7.73 21.90 -24.39
C ASP A 58 9.21 21.57 -24.70
N GLU A 59 10.13 22.44 -24.25
CA GLU A 59 11.58 22.25 -24.40
C GLU A 59 12.10 20.92 -23.82
N ASN A 60 11.44 20.40 -22.79
CA ASN A 60 11.76 19.12 -22.14
C ASN A 60 11.02 17.94 -22.76
N LYS A 61 10.41 18.13 -23.94
CA LYS A 61 9.59 17.13 -24.66
C LYS A 61 8.37 16.64 -23.87
N ASN A 62 7.89 17.41 -22.88
CA ASN A 62 6.67 17.10 -22.16
C ASN A 62 5.48 17.32 -23.09
N THR A 63 4.62 16.30 -23.20
CA THR A 63 3.38 16.38 -23.98
C THR A 63 2.27 17.05 -23.18
N LEU A 64 1.17 17.42 -23.83
CA LEU A 64 -0.02 17.95 -23.14
C LEU A 64 -0.55 17.01 -22.05
N LEU A 65 -0.45 15.69 -22.25
CA LEU A 65 -0.90 14.72 -21.23
C LEU A 65 -0.03 14.75 -19.97
N HIS A 66 1.28 15.02 -20.10
CA HIS A 66 2.15 15.20 -18.94
C HIS A 66 1.63 16.33 -18.04
N PHE A 67 1.34 17.49 -18.63
CA PHE A 67 0.83 18.65 -17.89
C PHE A 67 -0.53 18.40 -17.24
N ALA A 68 -1.45 17.72 -17.94
CA ALA A 68 -2.75 17.36 -17.38
C ALA A 68 -2.62 16.38 -16.20
N CYS A 69 -1.74 15.38 -16.32
CA CYS A 69 -1.43 14.40 -15.28
C CYS A 69 -0.76 15.03 -14.04
N ALA A 70 0.20 15.93 -14.23
CA ALA A 70 0.91 16.59 -13.14
C ALA A 70 0.01 17.50 -12.27
N ASN A 71 -1.14 17.94 -12.80
CA ASN A 71 -2.09 18.82 -12.09
C ASN A 71 -3.39 18.10 -11.69
N ASN A 72 -3.49 16.78 -11.90
CA ASN A 72 -4.71 16.01 -11.65
C ASN A 72 -5.96 16.53 -12.39
N ASN A 73 -5.79 17.06 -13.61
CA ASN A 73 -6.89 17.61 -14.42
C ASN A 73 -7.68 16.48 -15.09
N VAL A 74 -8.45 15.72 -14.32
CA VAL A 74 -9.19 14.50 -14.76
C VAL A 74 -10.00 14.73 -16.04
N GLU A 75 -10.74 15.84 -16.12
CA GLU A 75 -11.58 16.14 -17.29
C GLU A 75 -10.74 16.42 -18.54
N MET A 76 -9.62 17.16 -18.40
CA MET A 76 -8.66 17.37 -19.50
C MET A 76 -7.97 16.06 -19.91
N ILE A 77 -7.61 15.19 -18.97
CA ILE A 77 -7.03 13.87 -19.24
C ILE A 77 -8.00 13.06 -20.11
N ARG A 78 -9.28 12.98 -19.71
CA ARG A 78 -10.33 12.31 -20.49
C ARG A 78 -10.47 12.92 -21.88
N PHE A 79 -10.56 14.24 -21.99
CA PHE A 79 -10.66 14.94 -23.28
C PHE A 79 -9.47 14.62 -24.20
N LEU A 80 -8.23 14.67 -23.69
CA LEU A 80 -7.04 14.38 -24.48
C LEU A 80 -6.97 12.90 -24.92
N LEU A 81 -7.33 11.96 -24.04
CA LEU A 81 -7.27 10.52 -24.32
C LEU A 81 -8.37 10.08 -25.30
N TYR A 82 -9.63 10.43 -25.02
CA TYR A 82 -10.78 9.90 -25.73
C TYR A 82 -11.20 10.72 -26.95
N GLU A 83 -10.99 12.05 -26.95
CA GLU A 83 -11.42 12.93 -28.04
C GLU A 83 -10.26 13.38 -28.95
N CYS A 84 -9.03 13.51 -28.42
CA CYS A 84 -7.88 14.01 -29.20
C CYS A 84 -6.91 12.92 -29.67
N ALA A 85 -7.01 11.70 -29.14
CA ALA A 85 -6.08 10.60 -29.39
C ALA A 85 -4.61 10.95 -29.15
N ILE A 86 -4.35 11.63 -28.02
CA ILE A 86 -2.98 11.84 -27.55
C ILE A 86 -2.31 10.50 -27.23
N GLY A 87 -1.02 10.36 -27.51
CA GLY A 87 -0.24 9.19 -27.10
C GLY A 87 -0.09 9.16 -25.58
N HIS A 88 -0.69 8.16 -24.93
CA HIS A 88 -0.80 8.09 -23.48
C HIS A 88 0.48 7.63 -22.76
N ASN A 89 1.48 7.10 -23.48
CA ASN A 89 2.75 6.66 -22.91
C ASN A 89 3.99 7.25 -23.61
N GLN A 90 3.87 8.43 -24.22
CA GLN A 90 5.03 9.12 -24.78
C GLN A 90 5.99 9.57 -23.67
N LEU A 91 7.29 9.39 -23.86
CA LEU A 91 8.29 9.78 -22.86
C LEU A 91 8.83 11.19 -23.13
N ASN A 92 9.05 11.95 -22.05
CA ASN A 92 9.73 13.23 -22.10
C ASN A 92 11.27 13.07 -22.20
N ALA A 93 12.00 14.19 -22.17
CA ALA A 93 13.46 14.19 -22.29
C ALA A 93 14.15 13.36 -21.18
N SER A 94 13.59 13.35 -19.97
CA SER A 94 14.10 12.55 -18.84
C SER A 94 13.65 11.09 -18.85
N GLY A 95 12.90 10.66 -19.86
CA GLY A 95 12.38 9.29 -19.94
C GLY A 95 11.16 9.02 -19.03
N ASN A 96 10.52 10.06 -18.47
CA ASN A 96 9.28 9.92 -17.71
C ASN A 96 8.07 9.86 -18.66
N SER A 97 7.08 9.05 -18.32
CA SER A 97 5.77 9.04 -18.98
C SER A 97 4.78 9.95 -18.24
N PRO A 98 3.63 10.32 -18.85
CA PRO A 98 2.57 11.07 -18.17
C PRO A 98 2.08 10.37 -16.91
N LEU A 99 1.94 9.04 -16.97
CA LEU A 99 1.59 8.21 -15.81
C LEU A 99 2.61 8.37 -14.68
N MET A 100 3.90 8.42 -15.00
CA MET A 100 4.97 8.59 -14.02
C MET A 100 4.88 9.94 -13.29
N TRP A 101 4.52 11.01 -14.01
CA TRP A 101 4.25 12.31 -13.38
C TRP A 101 3.00 12.32 -12.51
N ALA A 102 1.92 11.62 -12.91
CA ALA A 102 0.75 11.45 -12.04
C ALA A 102 1.13 10.73 -10.72
N ILE A 103 1.96 9.69 -10.81
CA ILE A 103 2.46 8.93 -9.66
C ILE A 103 3.35 9.80 -8.75
N GLN A 104 4.36 10.48 -9.31
CA GLN A 104 5.29 11.32 -8.56
C GLN A 104 4.59 12.45 -7.80
N ASN A 105 3.50 13.00 -8.36
CA ASN A 105 2.69 14.04 -7.72
C ASN A 105 1.56 13.48 -6.85
N LYS A 106 1.48 12.15 -6.68
CA LYS A 106 0.46 11.45 -5.87
C LYS A 106 -0.98 11.76 -6.31
N HIS A 107 -1.20 11.82 -7.62
CA HIS A 107 -2.50 12.13 -8.22
C HIS A 107 -3.22 10.85 -8.63
N SER A 108 -3.84 10.18 -7.65
CA SER A 108 -4.50 8.88 -7.81
C SER A 108 -5.60 8.87 -8.89
N GLU A 109 -6.39 9.93 -9.02
CA GLU A 109 -7.42 10.02 -10.07
C GLU A 109 -6.81 10.12 -11.47
N ALA A 110 -5.72 10.88 -11.66
CA ALA A 110 -5.00 10.90 -12.93
C ALA A 110 -4.36 9.54 -13.26
N VAL A 111 -3.79 8.85 -12.27
CA VAL A 111 -3.26 7.48 -12.42
C VAL A 111 -4.37 6.53 -12.87
N LYS A 112 -5.53 6.59 -12.19
CA LYS A 112 -6.71 5.79 -12.48
C LYS A 112 -7.18 5.99 -13.93
N GLU A 113 -7.33 7.22 -14.39
CA GLU A 113 -7.85 7.49 -15.75
C GLU A 113 -6.90 6.99 -16.85
N VAL A 114 -5.58 7.17 -16.68
CA VAL A 114 -4.59 6.71 -17.67
C VAL A 114 -4.55 5.19 -17.74
N LEU A 115 -4.52 4.51 -16.58
CA LEU A 115 -4.52 3.04 -16.54
C LEU A 115 -5.87 2.45 -16.99
N LEU A 116 -6.99 3.09 -16.64
CA LEU A 116 -8.30 2.66 -17.13
C LEU A 116 -8.38 2.76 -18.65
N PHE A 117 -7.89 3.85 -19.25
CA PHE A 117 -7.86 3.99 -20.70
C PHE A 117 -7.04 2.88 -21.36
N ASP A 118 -5.83 2.59 -20.85
CA ASP A 118 -4.98 1.50 -21.37
C ASP A 118 -5.69 0.13 -21.23
N TYR A 119 -6.26 -0.16 -20.06
CA TYR A 119 -7.06 -1.38 -19.83
C TYR A 119 -8.20 -1.52 -20.83
N LEU A 120 -9.00 -0.47 -21.02
CA LEU A 120 -10.15 -0.50 -21.93
C LEU A 120 -9.72 -0.72 -23.38
N LEU A 121 -8.68 -0.02 -23.81
CA LEU A 121 -8.11 -0.12 -25.15
C LEU A 121 -7.55 -1.52 -25.43
N CYS A 122 -6.86 -2.11 -24.46
CA CYS A 122 -6.15 -3.39 -24.55
C CYS A 122 -6.89 -4.56 -23.87
N SER A 123 -8.18 -4.40 -23.59
CA SER A 123 -8.98 -5.35 -22.80
C SER A 123 -8.97 -6.77 -23.37
N LYS A 124 -9.01 -6.93 -24.70
CA LYS A 124 -8.94 -8.25 -25.35
C LYS A 124 -7.60 -8.94 -25.11
N GLU A 125 -6.51 -8.19 -25.24
CA GLU A 125 -5.16 -8.69 -24.98
C GLU A 125 -5.01 -9.10 -23.51
N TYR A 126 -5.48 -8.25 -22.58
CA TYR A 126 -5.36 -8.52 -21.14
C TYR A 126 -6.25 -9.66 -20.65
N ASN A 127 -7.49 -9.76 -21.12
CA ASN A 127 -8.37 -10.89 -20.79
C ASN A 127 -7.76 -12.24 -21.22
N THR A 128 -6.97 -12.25 -22.29
CA THR A 128 -6.27 -13.45 -22.75
C THR A 128 -5.11 -13.81 -21.81
N VAL A 129 -4.40 -12.81 -21.28
CA VAL A 129 -3.30 -12.99 -20.32
C VAL A 129 -3.80 -13.44 -18.95
N GLU A 130 -4.81 -12.77 -18.41
CA GLU A 130 -5.33 -13.02 -17.06
C GLU A 130 -6.33 -14.21 -16.98
N ARG A 131 -6.83 -14.70 -18.13
CA ARG A 131 -7.87 -15.74 -18.26
C ARG A 131 -9.23 -15.43 -17.64
N LYS A 132 -9.35 -14.31 -16.92
CA LYS A 132 -10.60 -13.72 -16.42
C LYS A 132 -10.50 -12.19 -16.53
N LYS A 133 -11.64 -11.51 -16.47
CA LYS A 133 -11.66 -10.05 -16.46
C LYS A 133 -11.13 -9.51 -15.12
N ASN A 134 -10.41 -8.41 -15.17
CA ASN A 134 -9.91 -7.76 -13.97
C ASN A 134 -11.05 -7.06 -13.23
N GLU A 135 -11.41 -7.55 -12.04
CA GLU A 135 -12.60 -7.08 -11.32
C GLU A 135 -12.52 -5.58 -10.99
N LEU A 136 -11.37 -5.08 -10.54
CA LEU A 136 -11.18 -3.66 -10.22
C LEU A 136 -11.45 -2.78 -11.45
N TYR A 137 -10.81 -3.11 -12.58
CA TYR A 137 -10.95 -2.33 -13.81
C TYR A 137 -12.32 -2.48 -14.47
N GLU A 138 -13.01 -3.62 -14.32
CA GLU A 138 -14.40 -3.75 -14.76
C GLU A 138 -15.38 -2.94 -13.89
N HIS A 139 -15.15 -2.81 -12.58
CA HIS A 139 -15.93 -1.90 -11.74
C HIS A 139 -15.70 -0.44 -12.17
N MET A 140 -14.45 -0.04 -12.34
CA MET A 140 -14.10 1.30 -12.84
C MET A 140 -14.67 1.57 -14.24
N ARG A 141 -14.72 0.55 -15.12
CA ARG A 141 -15.37 0.64 -16.42
C ARG A 141 -16.87 0.93 -16.31
N LYS A 142 -17.58 0.28 -15.39
CA LYS A 142 -19.02 0.52 -15.15
C LYS A 142 -19.25 1.93 -14.64
N ASP A 143 -18.46 2.37 -13.67
CA ASP A 143 -18.52 3.72 -13.13
C ASP A 143 -18.22 4.76 -14.22
N PHE A 144 -17.21 4.50 -15.05
CA PHE A 144 -16.89 5.32 -16.21
C PHE A 144 -18.06 5.38 -17.16
N LEU A 145 -18.67 4.27 -17.58
CA LEU A 145 -19.82 4.26 -18.48
C LEU A 145 -21.05 5.00 -17.91
N GLN A 146 -21.27 4.92 -16.59
CA GLN A 146 -22.34 5.64 -15.92
C GLN A 146 -22.08 7.15 -15.84
N THR A 147 -20.80 7.54 -15.78
CA THR A 147 -20.35 8.94 -15.69
C THR A 147 -20.07 9.57 -17.08
N SER A 148 -19.71 8.74 -18.07
CA SER A 148 -19.15 9.09 -19.38
C SER A 148 -20.12 8.88 -20.54
N LEU A 149 -21.43 9.01 -20.31
CA LEU A 149 -22.21 9.79 -21.27
C LEU A 149 -21.67 11.23 -21.17
N VAL A 150 -20.47 11.40 -21.75
CA VAL A 150 -19.61 12.56 -21.73
C VAL A 150 -20.50 13.74 -22.07
N LYS A 151 -20.55 14.73 -21.17
CA LYS A 151 -21.21 16.03 -21.41
C LYS A 151 -21.04 16.38 -22.89
N ASP A 152 -22.13 16.47 -23.63
CA ASP A 152 -22.12 16.76 -25.08
C ASP A 152 -21.25 17.99 -25.41
N GLU A 153 -21.03 18.85 -24.42
CA GLU A 153 -20.15 20.02 -24.40
C GLU A 153 -18.67 19.72 -24.70
N TYR A 154 -18.13 18.52 -24.44
CA TYR A 154 -16.70 18.23 -24.65
C TYR A 154 -16.36 17.63 -26.02
N GLN A 155 -17.34 17.36 -26.88
CA GLN A 155 -17.11 16.68 -28.15
C GLN A 155 -16.46 17.60 -29.18
N LEU A 156 -15.42 17.12 -29.85
CA LEU A 156 -14.82 17.81 -30.99
C LEU A 156 -15.68 17.61 -32.25
N SER A 157 -15.85 18.66 -33.05
CA SER A 157 -16.50 18.54 -34.36
C SER A 157 -15.71 17.61 -35.28
N ALA A 158 -16.40 16.92 -36.20
CA ALA A 158 -15.75 16.02 -37.15
C ALA A 158 -14.63 16.70 -37.96
N HIS A 159 -14.78 17.99 -38.27
CA HIS A 159 -13.75 18.77 -38.94
C HIS A 159 -12.46 18.85 -38.11
N VAL A 160 -12.58 19.17 -36.82
CA VAL A 160 -11.42 19.26 -35.91
C VAL A 160 -10.80 17.88 -35.68
N LYS A 161 -11.62 16.84 -35.46
CA LYS A 161 -11.12 15.46 -35.32
C LYS A 161 -10.29 15.03 -36.53
N ASN A 162 -10.73 15.33 -37.75
CA ASN A 162 -9.98 15.04 -38.96
C ASN A 162 -8.69 15.87 -39.07
N LYS A 163 -8.74 17.15 -38.69
CA LYS A 163 -7.59 18.04 -38.72
C LYS A 163 -6.46 17.54 -37.83
N ILE A 164 -6.78 17.08 -36.61
CA ILE A 164 -5.79 16.57 -35.64
C ILE A 164 -5.50 15.06 -35.77
N ASN A 165 -6.09 14.40 -36.78
CA ASN A 165 -6.01 12.95 -36.97
C ASN A 165 -6.44 12.14 -35.73
N SER A 166 -7.53 12.57 -35.08
CA SER A 166 -8.09 11.89 -33.90
C SER A 166 -8.74 10.55 -34.29
N MET A 167 -8.57 9.55 -33.43
CA MET A 167 -9.10 8.20 -33.58
C MET A 167 -10.43 8.04 -32.82
N ASN A 168 -11.34 7.22 -33.33
CA ASN A 168 -12.58 6.88 -32.63
C ASN A 168 -12.34 5.68 -31.70
N PHE A 169 -11.91 5.95 -30.46
CA PHE A 169 -11.74 4.90 -29.46
C PHE A 169 -13.06 4.33 -28.96
N PHE A 170 -14.12 5.12 -28.87
CA PHE A 170 -15.43 4.66 -28.40
C PHE A 170 -15.97 3.50 -29.24
N GLY A 171 -15.89 3.59 -30.56
CA GLY A 171 -16.30 2.49 -31.45
C GLY A 171 -15.45 1.22 -31.30
N SER A 172 -14.21 1.32 -30.86
CA SER A 172 -13.35 0.14 -30.64
C SER A 172 -13.49 -0.45 -29.24
N ILE A 173 -13.74 0.39 -28.23
CA ILE A 173 -13.82 0.00 -26.82
C ILE A 173 -15.21 -0.56 -26.47
N PHE A 174 -16.27 -0.08 -27.14
CA PHE A 174 -17.66 -0.36 -26.74
C PHE A 174 -18.51 -1.13 -27.77
N CYS A 175 -17.96 -1.55 -28.93
CA CYS A 175 -18.73 -2.31 -29.94
C CYS A 175 -18.81 -3.83 -29.71
N ASP A 176 -18.13 -4.39 -28.72
CA ASP A 176 -18.11 -5.85 -28.46
C ASP A 176 -19.15 -6.32 -27.43
N ASP A 177 -19.91 -5.40 -26.80
CA ASP A 177 -20.95 -5.76 -25.84
C ASP A 177 -22.22 -6.18 -26.59
N GLY A 178 -22.34 -7.49 -26.84
CA GLY A 178 -23.56 -8.14 -27.30
C GLY A 178 -24.67 -8.14 -26.24
N ASP A 179 -25.08 -6.98 -25.76
CA ASP A 179 -26.35 -6.80 -25.06
C ASP A 179 -27.20 -5.73 -25.75
N GLY A 180 -28.32 -6.16 -26.33
CA GLY A 180 -29.23 -5.34 -27.14
C GLY A 180 -30.12 -4.43 -26.30
N SER A 181 -29.55 -3.67 -25.36
CA SER A 181 -30.31 -2.89 -24.39
C SER A 181 -29.88 -1.42 -24.26
N LEU A 182 -29.23 -0.82 -25.26
CA LEU A 182 -29.06 0.66 -25.33
C LEU A 182 -29.33 1.25 -26.73
N ALA A 183 -30.18 0.59 -27.52
CA ALA A 183 -30.77 1.18 -28.72
C ALA A 183 -32.21 1.61 -28.42
N ASN A 184 -32.38 2.76 -27.75
CA ASN A 184 -33.60 3.57 -27.87
C ASN A 184 -33.39 4.96 -27.28
N GLY A 185 -33.25 5.95 -28.16
CA GLY A 185 -33.35 7.36 -27.80
C GLY A 185 -32.30 8.28 -28.43
N ASP A 186 -32.22 8.34 -29.75
CA ASP A 186 -32.69 9.51 -30.52
C ASP A 186 -32.15 9.42 -31.95
N SER A 187 -33.06 9.08 -32.86
CA SER A 187 -32.82 9.01 -34.30
C SER A 187 -33.09 10.37 -34.91
N ARG A 188 -32.14 11.31 -34.82
CA ARG A 188 -32.11 12.48 -35.72
C ARG A 188 -30.70 12.82 -36.21
N GLN A 189 -30.57 12.59 -37.53
CA GLN A 189 -29.54 13.03 -38.47
C GLN A 189 -28.28 12.18 -38.57
N GLY A 190 -28.40 11.14 -39.41
CA GLY A 190 -27.26 10.58 -40.12
C GLY A 190 -26.72 11.56 -41.18
N ALA A 191 -25.40 11.69 -41.20
CA ALA A 191 -24.60 11.99 -42.38
C ALA A 191 -23.14 11.58 -42.07
N GLY A 192 -22.63 10.54 -42.73
CA GLY A 192 -21.19 10.24 -42.74
C GLY A 192 -20.72 8.84 -42.33
N VAL A 193 -21.49 7.77 -42.60
CA VAL A 193 -20.99 6.37 -42.52
C VAL A 193 -20.15 5.98 -43.75
N ALA A 194 -19.58 6.95 -44.47
CA ALA A 194 -18.66 6.66 -45.57
C ALA A 194 -17.70 7.84 -45.81
N ALA A 195 -16.42 7.51 -45.94
CA ALA A 195 -15.31 8.37 -46.38
C ALA A 195 -14.84 9.44 -45.40
N LEU A 196 -14.09 9.02 -44.37
CA LEU A 196 -12.99 9.82 -43.84
C LEU A 196 -11.69 9.10 -44.20
N ASN A 197 -10.95 9.73 -45.11
CA ASN A 197 -9.68 9.36 -45.75
C ASN A 197 -9.65 8.14 -46.68
N GLY A 198 -9.50 8.45 -47.97
CA GLY A 198 -9.16 7.52 -49.05
C GLY A 198 -7.71 7.04 -48.97
N GLN A 199 -7.39 6.29 -47.92
CA GLN A 199 -6.36 5.24 -47.93
C GLN A 199 -6.93 4.09 -47.12
N GLY A 200 -7.14 2.94 -47.76
CA GLY A 200 -7.70 1.73 -47.16
C GLY A 200 -6.76 1.07 -46.14
N GLU A 201 -6.23 1.83 -45.19
CA GLU A 201 -5.72 1.27 -43.96
C GLU A 201 -6.91 1.10 -43.02
N THR A 202 -7.37 -0.14 -42.88
CA THR A 202 -8.47 -0.48 -41.97
C THR A 202 -8.20 0.14 -40.60
N TRP A 203 -9.18 0.84 -40.02
CA TRP A 203 -9.09 1.49 -38.69
C TRP A 203 -8.41 0.62 -37.61
N GLY A 204 -8.57 -0.70 -37.69
CA GLY A 204 -7.85 -1.66 -36.84
C GLY A 204 -6.32 -1.59 -36.92
N LYS A 205 -5.75 -1.24 -38.09
CA LYS A 205 -4.31 -1.00 -38.26
C LYS A 205 -3.85 0.26 -37.51
N GLN A 206 -4.61 1.35 -37.57
CA GLN A 206 -4.30 2.59 -36.86
C GLN A 206 -4.37 2.40 -35.34
N ILE A 207 -5.41 1.74 -34.85
CA ILE A 207 -5.54 1.39 -33.42
C ILE A 207 -4.40 0.47 -32.98
N ARG A 208 -4.03 -0.51 -33.80
CA ARG A 208 -2.90 -1.39 -33.50
C ARG A 208 -1.58 -0.62 -33.42
N LEU A 209 -1.30 0.28 -34.36
CA LEU A 209 -0.11 1.13 -34.32
C LEU A 209 -0.10 2.04 -33.10
N TYR A 210 -1.27 2.58 -32.72
CA TYR A 210 -1.42 3.38 -31.50
C TYR A 210 -1.10 2.55 -30.25
N LYS A 211 -1.63 1.32 -30.13
CA LYS A 211 -1.32 0.40 -29.04
C LYS A 211 0.18 0.07 -28.98
N GLU A 212 0.78 -0.28 -30.12
CA GLU A 212 2.20 -0.61 -30.21
C GLU A 212 3.10 0.57 -29.80
N ALA A 213 2.74 1.80 -30.20
CA ALA A 213 3.49 3.01 -29.85
C ALA A 213 3.32 3.45 -28.38
N ASN A 214 2.21 3.07 -27.73
CA ASN A 214 1.88 3.51 -26.37
C ASN A 214 1.91 2.39 -25.33
N LYS A 215 2.49 1.23 -25.65
CA LYS A 215 2.61 0.12 -24.70
C LYS A 215 3.32 0.59 -23.42
N ILE A 216 2.66 0.43 -22.27
CA ILE A 216 3.24 0.74 -20.97
C ILE A 216 4.24 -0.35 -20.59
N ASP A 217 5.46 0.07 -20.25
CA ASP A 217 6.51 -0.79 -19.71
C ASP A 217 6.73 -0.41 -18.24
N LEU A 218 6.27 -1.28 -17.35
CA LEU A 218 6.28 -1.09 -15.91
C LEU A 218 7.71 -0.95 -15.33
N LEU A 219 8.69 -1.57 -15.99
CA LEU A 219 10.06 -1.72 -15.49
C LEU A 219 11.08 -0.85 -16.24
N ARG A 220 10.66 -0.18 -17.31
CA ARG A 220 11.52 0.75 -18.02
C ARG A 220 12.02 1.85 -17.08
N LYS A 221 13.33 2.03 -17.07
CA LYS A 221 14.02 3.05 -16.26
C LYS A 221 14.15 4.36 -17.02
N ASN A 222 13.91 5.46 -16.32
CA ASN A 222 14.14 6.83 -16.77
C ASN A 222 15.62 7.23 -16.55
N GLU A 223 15.98 8.49 -16.82
CA GLU A 223 17.35 8.99 -16.63
C GLU A 223 17.82 8.99 -15.15
N PHE A 224 16.89 8.85 -14.21
CA PHE A 224 17.15 8.78 -12.77
C PHE A 224 17.16 7.35 -12.22
N ASP A 225 17.19 6.34 -13.09
CA ASP A 225 17.14 4.92 -12.75
C ASP A 225 15.83 4.49 -12.03
N LYS A 226 14.76 5.27 -12.20
CA LYS A 226 13.42 5.00 -11.66
C LYS A 226 12.52 4.43 -12.75
N SER A 227 11.73 3.41 -12.41
CA SER A 227 10.64 2.86 -13.21
C SER A 227 9.27 3.25 -12.64
N ILE A 228 8.19 3.06 -13.42
CA ILE A 228 6.80 3.27 -12.96
C ILE A 228 6.56 2.50 -11.67
N LEU A 229 7.02 1.24 -11.59
CA LEU A 229 6.91 0.43 -10.38
C LEU A 229 7.65 1.05 -9.21
N SER A 230 8.92 1.44 -9.41
CA SER A 230 9.71 2.03 -8.31
C SER A 230 9.11 3.34 -7.81
N GLU A 231 8.51 4.15 -8.70
CA GLU A 231 7.86 5.39 -8.30
C GLU A 231 6.51 5.15 -7.63
N ALA A 232 5.77 4.12 -8.03
CA ALA A 232 4.54 3.72 -7.34
C ALA A 232 4.84 3.33 -5.88
N PHE A 233 5.95 2.62 -5.63
CA PHE A 233 6.41 2.35 -4.27
C PHE A 233 6.89 3.62 -3.54
N ASN A 234 7.64 4.49 -4.21
CA ASN A 234 8.12 5.75 -3.60
C ASN A 234 6.98 6.73 -3.28
N ALA A 235 5.86 6.65 -4.00
CA ALA A 235 4.70 7.52 -3.79
C ALA A 235 4.08 7.35 -2.39
N GLN A 236 4.27 6.19 -1.74
CA GLN A 236 3.67 5.86 -0.43
C GLN A 236 2.15 6.10 -0.42
N ASP A 237 1.49 5.78 -1.53
CA ASP A 237 0.04 5.90 -1.70
C ASP A 237 -0.49 4.53 -2.09
N GLU A 238 -1.25 3.91 -1.18
CA GLU A 238 -1.80 2.57 -1.34
C GLU A 238 -2.74 2.48 -2.54
N ASN A 239 -3.49 3.54 -2.86
CA ASN A 239 -4.40 3.54 -4.00
C ASN A 239 -3.61 3.50 -5.31
N ILE A 240 -2.55 4.30 -5.41
CA ILE A 240 -1.68 4.32 -6.60
C ILE A 240 -0.98 2.98 -6.77
N LEU A 241 -0.43 2.43 -5.69
CA LEU A 241 0.24 1.14 -5.73
C LEU A 241 -0.73 0.02 -6.11
N HIS A 242 -1.94 0.02 -5.55
CA HIS A 242 -3.00 -0.93 -5.90
C HIS A 242 -3.41 -0.79 -7.37
N LEU A 243 -3.63 0.42 -7.88
CA LEU A 243 -3.99 0.63 -9.29
C LEU A 243 -2.93 0.06 -10.24
N VAL A 244 -1.64 0.33 -9.95
CA VAL A 244 -0.51 -0.11 -10.78
C VAL A 244 -0.33 -1.64 -10.71
N LEU A 245 -0.34 -2.23 -9.51
CA LEU A 245 -0.11 -3.67 -9.34
C LEU A 245 -1.29 -4.51 -9.82
N SER A 246 -2.52 -4.02 -9.67
CA SER A 246 -3.72 -4.69 -10.19
C SER A 246 -3.92 -4.50 -11.69
N HIS A 247 -3.16 -3.63 -12.37
CA HIS A 247 -3.28 -3.50 -13.82
C HIS A 247 -2.58 -4.68 -14.52
N PRO A 248 -3.16 -5.30 -15.56
CA PRO A 248 -2.59 -6.46 -16.26
C PRO A 248 -1.16 -6.28 -16.81
N ILE A 249 -0.67 -5.05 -16.94
CA ILE A 249 0.73 -4.74 -17.30
C ILE A 249 1.74 -5.28 -16.27
N SER A 250 1.30 -5.58 -15.05
CA SER A 250 2.12 -6.17 -13.99
C SER A 250 2.50 -7.63 -14.26
N SER A 251 1.85 -8.30 -15.22
CA SER A 251 2.22 -9.67 -15.67
C SER A 251 3.67 -9.83 -16.10
N VAL A 252 4.35 -8.74 -16.51
CA VAL A 252 5.79 -8.76 -16.81
C VAL A 252 6.65 -9.17 -15.60
N LEU A 253 6.13 -9.02 -14.38
CA LEU A 253 6.80 -9.43 -13.15
C LEU A 253 6.88 -10.95 -13.02
N ASP A 254 5.95 -11.70 -13.63
CA ASP A 254 5.92 -13.16 -13.57
C ASP A 254 6.95 -13.81 -14.52
N GLU A 255 7.32 -13.16 -15.63
CA GLU A 255 8.22 -13.71 -16.65
C GLU A 255 9.72 -13.63 -16.30
N GLN A 256 10.10 -12.75 -15.36
CA GLN A 256 11.51 -12.51 -15.01
C GLN A 256 12.13 -13.61 -14.13
N ASP A 257 11.30 -14.40 -13.43
CA ASP A 257 11.76 -15.51 -12.59
C ASP A 257 12.30 -16.73 -13.39
N GLY A 258 12.07 -16.78 -14.71
CA GLY A 258 12.42 -17.94 -15.56
C GLY A 258 13.82 -17.95 -16.23
N ARG A 259 14.56 -16.84 -16.27
CA ARG A 259 15.86 -16.74 -16.99
C ARG A 259 17.12 -16.69 -16.10
N ALA A 260 16.97 -16.66 -14.78
CA ALA A 260 18.07 -16.42 -13.86
C ALA A 260 18.72 -17.70 -13.29
N VAL A 261 19.11 -18.67 -14.14
CA VAL A 261 19.99 -19.78 -13.70
C VAL A 261 20.99 -20.18 -14.81
N SER A 262 22.01 -19.36 -15.04
CA SER A 262 23.38 -19.81 -15.36
C SER A 262 24.32 -18.63 -15.70
N GLY A 263 25.32 -18.42 -14.85
CA GLY A 263 26.63 -17.89 -15.28
C GLY A 263 26.94 -16.40 -15.00
N VAL A 264 27.81 -16.22 -14.01
CA VAL A 264 28.90 -15.21 -13.92
C VAL A 264 28.59 -13.83 -13.31
N SER A 265 28.89 -13.75 -12.00
CA SER A 265 29.56 -12.68 -11.25
C SER A 265 29.58 -11.25 -11.81
N GLY A 266 28.90 -10.37 -11.07
CA GLY A 266 29.07 -8.92 -11.10
C GLY A 266 27.72 -8.21 -11.01
N ILE A 267 27.46 -7.60 -9.85
CA ILE A 267 26.41 -6.62 -9.48
C ILE A 267 25.70 -7.06 -8.19
N SER A 268 25.96 -6.24 -7.16
CA SER A 268 25.31 -6.15 -5.87
C SER A 268 23.84 -5.72 -5.98
N GLY A 269 22.98 -6.32 -5.17
CA GLY A 269 21.61 -5.85 -4.91
C GLY A 269 20.55 -6.84 -5.39
N MET A 270 19.65 -7.17 -4.46
CA MET A 270 18.39 -7.92 -4.63
C MET A 270 18.52 -9.45 -4.73
N SER A 271 18.17 -10.10 -3.62
CA SER A 271 17.70 -11.49 -3.56
C SER A 271 16.55 -11.54 -2.56
N SER A 272 15.39 -12.14 -2.79
CA SER A 272 14.83 -12.82 -3.97
C SER A 272 13.38 -13.12 -3.61
N VAL A 273 12.42 -12.46 -4.27
CA VAL A 273 11.01 -12.83 -4.27
C VAL A 273 10.86 -13.92 -5.32
N ARG A 274 10.33 -15.08 -4.94
CA ARG A 274 9.92 -16.13 -5.88
C ARG A 274 8.44 -15.99 -6.13
N GLY A 275 8.06 -15.53 -7.31
CA GLY A 275 6.74 -15.69 -7.88
C GLY A 275 6.59 -17.07 -8.52
N VAL A 276 5.37 -17.61 -8.49
CA VAL A 276 4.96 -18.71 -9.37
C VAL A 276 3.65 -18.31 -10.02
N GLY A 277 3.71 -18.10 -11.33
CA GLY A 277 2.55 -18.04 -12.21
C GLY A 277 1.90 -19.42 -12.44
N SER A 278 0.62 -19.35 -12.78
CA SER A 278 -0.29 -20.44 -13.13
C SER A 278 0.08 -21.12 -14.46
N PHE A 279 -0.29 -22.40 -14.69
CA PHE A 279 -1.30 -22.76 -15.71
C PHE A 279 -1.56 -24.28 -15.98
N VAL A 280 -2.79 -24.48 -16.49
CA VAL A 280 -3.67 -25.64 -16.73
C VAL A 280 -3.20 -26.76 -17.69
N GLU A 281 -3.74 -27.96 -17.40
CA GLU A 281 -3.91 -29.27 -18.08
C GLU A 281 -3.69 -29.46 -19.61
N ASP A 282 -3.10 -30.61 -19.98
CA ASP A 282 -3.71 -31.54 -20.97
C ASP A 282 -3.33 -33.02 -20.69
N ARG A 283 -4.19 -33.94 -21.14
CA ARG A 283 -4.39 -35.33 -20.72
C ARG A 283 -3.39 -36.35 -21.28
N GLY A 284 -3.01 -37.33 -20.44
CA GLY A 284 -2.40 -38.59 -20.87
C GLY A 284 -2.02 -39.53 -19.72
N GLU A 285 -2.95 -40.42 -19.35
CA GLU A 285 -2.80 -41.69 -18.61
C GLU A 285 -1.81 -41.80 -17.42
N GLY A 286 -2.38 -41.86 -16.20
CA GLY A 286 -1.88 -42.69 -15.10
C GLY A 286 -1.00 -42.04 -14.00
N ALA A 287 -1.59 -41.85 -12.81
CA ALA A 287 -0.96 -41.71 -11.48
C ALA A 287 -0.51 -40.29 -11.02
N PRO A 288 -0.40 -40.05 -9.69
CA PRO A 288 -1.27 -39.21 -8.87
C PRO A 288 -0.87 -37.72 -8.77
N SER A 289 -1.87 -36.88 -8.48
CA SER A 289 -1.94 -35.41 -8.51
C SER A 289 -1.17 -34.66 -7.41
N GLY A 290 -0.40 -33.63 -7.79
CA GLY A 290 0.03 -32.53 -6.91
C GLY A 290 -0.52 -31.19 -7.43
N HIS A 291 -1.35 -30.51 -6.62
CA HIS A 291 -1.98 -29.21 -6.92
C HIS A 291 -1.04 -28.03 -6.60
N ASN A 292 -1.08 -26.95 -7.41
CA ASN A 292 -0.40 -25.67 -7.13
C ASN A 292 -1.27 -24.82 -6.18
N ASP A 293 -0.68 -24.33 -5.09
CA ASP A 293 -1.40 -24.13 -3.83
C ASP A 293 -1.36 -22.67 -3.30
N THR A 294 -1.14 -21.64 -4.14
CA THR A 294 -0.75 -20.27 -3.71
C THR A 294 -1.61 -19.08 -4.22
N ALA A 295 -2.81 -19.29 -4.76
CA ALA A 295 -3.67 -18.17 -5.23
C ALA A 295 -4.11 -17.25 -4.06
N PHE A 296 -4.14 -15.92 -4.27
CA PHE A 296 -4.63 -14.96 -3.27
C PHE A 296 -6.11 -15.18 -2.96
N THR A 297 -6.50 -15.03 -1.69
CA THR A 297 -7.86 -15.30 -1.19
C THR A 297 -8.42 -14.15 -0.35
N THR A 298 -9.74 -13.97 -0.40
CA THR A 298 -10.49 -13.10 0.51
C THR A 298 -11.06 -13.87 1.71
N ASN A 299 -10.96 -15.20 1.71
CA ASN A 299 -11.33 -16.04 2.83
C ASN A 299 -10.11 -16.26 3.73
N LEU A 300 -10.15 -15.73 4.95
CA LEU A 300 -9.03 -15.83 5.88
C LEU A 300 -8.71 -17.30 6.23
N GLU A 301 -9.71 -18.18 6.33
CA GLU A 301 -9.48 -19.61 6.64
C GLU A 301 -8.69 -20.34 5.55
N GLU A 302 -8.72 -19.84 4.32
CA GLU A 302 -7.99 -20.39 3.18
C GLU A 302 -6.62 -19.72 2.98
N ALA A 303 -6.32 -18.68 3.78
CA ALA A 303 -5.09 -17.92 3.66
C ALA A 303 -3.87 -18.77 4.02
N LYS A 304 -2.79 -18.54 3.28
CA LYS A 304 -1.52 -19.24 3.38
C LYS A 304 -0.38 -18.25 3.49
N ILE A 305 0.64 -18.66 4.22
CA ILE A 305 1.88 -17.93 4.35
C ILE A 305 2.64 -18.00 3.02
N ILE A 306 2.90 -16.85 2.42
CA ILE A 306 3.67 -16.69 1.17
C ILE A 306 5.05 -16.09 1.40
N GLN A 307 5.25 -15.42 2.55
CA GLN A 307 6.53 -14.85 2.94
C GLN A 307 6.73 -15.03 4.44
N GLU A 308 7.98 -15.28 4.83
CA GLU A 308 8.39 -15.38 6.22
C GLU A 308 9.72 -14.66 6.39
N SER A 309 9.86 -13.89 7.47
CA SER A 309 11.14 -13.29 7.86
C SER A 309 11.30 -13.35 9.36
N THR A 310 12.43 -13.86 9.83
CA THR A 310 12.74 -13.93 11.26
C THR A 310 13.76 -12.85 11.61
N HIS A 311 13.34 -11.93 12.46
CA HIS A 311 14.16 -10.85 13.00
C HIS A 311 14.87 -11.29 14.28
N GLN A 312 16.10 -10.85 14.43
CA GLN A 312 16.91 -11.00 15.64
C GLN A 312 17.03 -9.64 16.31
N LEU A 313 16.51 -9.52 17.53
CA LEU A 313 16.41 -8.27 18.26
C LEU A 313 17.28 -8.29 19.51
N LEU A 314 18.16 -7.30 19.63
CA LEU A 314 18.90 -6.96 20.84
C LEU A 314 18.21 -5.77 21.50
N ILE A 315 17.22 -6.04 22.36
CA ILE A 315 16.40 -4.98 22.98
C ILE A 315 17.18 -4.23 24.07
N ASN A 316 18.07 -4.91 24.80
CA ASN A 316 18.88 -4.30 25.86
C ASN A 316 20.29 -4.90 25.92
N GLU A 317 21.28 -4.10 25.55
CA GLU A 317 22.70 -4.50 25.49
C GLU A 317 23.30 -4.85 26.86
N LYS A 318 22.71 -4.32 27.95
CA LYS A 318 23.16 -4.58 29.33
C LYS A 318 22.71 -5.93 29.85
N ALA A 319 21.70 -6.55 29.22
CA ALA A 319 21.23 -7.87 29.59
C ALA A 319 22.17 -8.94 29.04
N LYS A 320 22.69 -9.80 29.91
CA LYS A 320 23.56 -10.92 29.53
C LYS A 320 23.07 -12.21 30.17
N VAL A 321 23.17 -13.31 29.42
CA VAL A 321 22.86 -14.67 29.93
C VAL A 321 24.16 -15.39 30.24
N LYS A 322 24.24 -15.97 31.44
CA LYS A 322 25.40 -16.77 31.86
C LYS A 322 25.33 -18.16 31.27
N LYS A 323 26.28 -18.52 30.41
CA LYS A 323 26.51 -19.88 29.90
C LYS A 323 27.82 -20.45 30.43
N ALA A 324 28.05 -21.74 30.18
CA ALA A 324 29.25 -22.44 30.65
C ALA A 324 30.57 -21.83 30.13
N GLU A 325 30.53 -21.15 28.99
CA GLU A 325 31.71 -20.58 28.30
C GLU A 325 31.85 -19.05 28.46
N GLY A 326 30.93 -18.39 29.19
CA GLY A 326 30.96 -16.93 29.39
C GLY A 326 29.57 -16.29 29.47
N GLU A 327 29.54 -14.95 29.35
CA GLU A 327 28.31 -14.17 29.23
C GLU A 327 27.99 -13.93 27.75
N GLU A 328 26.77 -14.29 27.34
CA GLU A 328 26.28 -14.08 25.98
C GLU A 328 25.22 -12.97 25.90
N GLU A 329 25.09 -12.40 24.71
CA GLU A 329 24.03 -11.44 24.38
C GLU A 329 22.65 -12.09 24.34
N VAL A 330 21.65 -11.31 24.72
CA VAL A 330 20.26 -11.76 24.77
C VAL A 330 19.58 -11.37 23.46
N ILE A 331 19.46 -12.36 22.58
CA ILE A 331 18.85 -12.19 21.26
C ILE A 331 17.44 -12.79 21.29
N ILE A 332 16.44 -11.91 21.13
CA ILE A 332 15.04 -12.30 20.97
C ILE A 332 14.77 -12.52 19.48
N ARG A 333 14.07 -13.60 19.13
CA ARG A 333 13.70 -13.93 17.75
C ARG A 333 12.21 -13.76 17.54
N ILE A 334 11.82 -13.00 16.51
CA ILE A 334 10.41 -12.78 16.15
C ILE A 334 10.25 -12.99 14.65
N ARG A 335 9.28 -13.83 14.27
CA ARG A 335 8.88 -14.05 12.89
C ARG A 335 7.75 -13.09 12.51
N GLU A 336 7.93 -12.48 11.34
CA GLU A 336 6.88 -11.83 10.57
C GLU A 336 6.46 -12.73 9.41
N ILE A 337 5.17 -12.73 9.10
CA ILE A 337 4.61 -13.51 8.01
C ILE A 337 3.83 -12.60 7.06
N GLY A 338 3.96 -12.84 5.76
CA GLY A 338 3.09 -12.30 4.73
C GLY A 338 2.11 -13.37 4.28
N LEU A 339 0.82 -13.05 4.28
CA LEU A 339 -0.26 -13.94 3.84
C LEU A 339 -0.69 -13.60 2.41
N ASN A 340 -1.15 -14.59 1.65
CA ASN A 340 -1.87 -14.35 0.38
C ASN A 340 -3.32 -13.90 0.60
N TYR A 341 -3.58 -13.14 1.66
CA TYR A 341 -4.90 -12.64 2.03
C TYR A 341 -5.03 -11.16 1.67
N PHE A 342 -6.17 -10.75 1.09
CA PHE A 342 -6.42 -9.35 0.68
C PHE A 342 -7.82 -8.83 1.08
N GLY A 343 -8.41 -9.36 2.15
CA GLY A 343 -9.68 -8.86 2.68
C GLY A 343 -9.53 -7.61 3.55
N ASN A 344 -10.62 -6.86 3.71
CA ASN A 344 -10.65 -5.66 4.55
C ASN A 344 -10.53 -6.04 6.03
N SER A 345 -9.46 -5.57 6.71
CA SER A 345 -9.30 -5.73 8.16
C SER A 345 -10.31 -4.91 8.98
N PHE A 346 -10.95 -3.92 8.35
CA PHE A 346 -12.00 -3.08 8.91
C PHE A 346 -13.11 -2.94 7.87
N GLU A 347 -14.17 -3.74 7.94
CA GLU A 347 -15.34 -3.50 7.08
C GLU A 347 -16.06 -2.22 7.52
N ASP A 348 -16.04 -1.20 6.67
CA ASP A 348 -16.96 -0.06 6.77
C ASP A 348 -18.38 -0.56 6.49
N GLY A 349 -19.11 -0.88 7.56
CA GLY A 349 -20.54 -1.16 7.53
C GLY A 349 -21.34 0.00 6.95
N LYS A 350 -21.46 0.05 5.62
CA LYS A 350 -22.42 0.89 4.90
C LYS A 350 -23.58 0.09 4.33
N THR A 351 -23.98 -1.00 4.97
CA THR A 351 -25.34 -1.57 4.85
C THR A 351 -25.56 -2.53 6.00
N SER A 352 -26.66 -2.33 6.74
CA SER A 352 -27.11 -3.10 7.92
C SER A 352 -26.20 -3.04 9.15
N GLY A 353 -26.81 -2.92 10.33
CA GLY A 353 -26.12 -2.88 11.63
C GLY A 353 -25.55 -4.25 12.03
N GLU A 354 -24.61 -4.77 11.25
CA GLU A 354 -23.85 -5.98 11.55
C GLU A 354 -22.47 -5.62 12.12
N GLU A 355 -22.02 -6.51 12.99
CA GLU A 355 -20.96 -6.36 13.97
C GLU A 355 -19.58 -6.15 13.32
N ILE A 356 -18.71 -5.38 13.98
CA ILE A 356 -17.31 -5.21 13.57
C ILE A 356 -16.63 -6.58 13.72
N HIS A 357 -16.39 -7.26 12.60
CA HIS A 357 -15.70 -8.55 12.59
C HIS A 357 -14.19 -8.36 12.85
N SER A 358 -13.81 -8.20 14.13
CA SER A 358 -12.41 -8.11 14.60
C SER A 358 -11.57 -9.35 14.27
N HIS A 359 -12.19 -10.46 13.88
CA HIS A 359 -11.51 -11.70 13.50
C HIS A 359 -10.70 -11.61 12.20
N ASN A 360 -10.95 -10.61 11.35
CA ASN A 360 -10.20 -10.40 10.10
C ASN A 360 -8.98 -9.48 10.26
N ASP A 361 -8.69 -9.02 11.47
CA ASP A 361 -7.52 -8.18 11.74
C ASP A 361 -6.23 -9.03 11.69
N ILE A 362 -5.48 -8.89 10.60
CA ILE A 362 -4.19 -9.56 10.39
C ILE A 362 -2.99 -8.66 10.72
N THR A 363 -3.21 -7.46 11.27
CA THR A 363 -2.13 -6.50 11.55
C THR A 363 -1.10 -7.05 12.54
N GLY A 364 -1.53 -7.98 13.40
CA GLY A 364 -0.70 -8.66 14.40
C GLY A 364 0.42 -9.56 13.85
N ILE A 365 0.48 -9.81 12.55
CA ILE A 365 1.54 -10.65 11.94
C ILE A 365 2.88 -9.93 11.77
N ASN A 366 2.92 -8.61 11.99
CA ASN A 366 4.10 -7.76 11.89
C ASN A 366 4.49 -7.13 13.25
N ILE A 367 5.73 -6.68 13.35
CA ILE A 367 6.26 -5.88 14.46
C ILE A 367 5.98 -4.41 14.20
N TRP A 368 5.32 -3.76 15.16
CA TRP A 368 4.97 -2.33 15.12
C TRP A 368 5.75 -1.50 16.14
N GLU A 369 5.82 -0.19 15.91
CA GLU A 369 6.57 0.80 16.69
C GLU A 369 6.29 0.73 18.20
N CYS A 370 5.00 0.77 18.59
CA CYS A 370 4.60 0.75 20.00
C CYS A 370 5.05 -0.54 20.71
N CYS A 371 5.14 -1.66 19.97
CA CYS A 371 5.60 -2.94 20.49
C CYS A 371 7.11 -2.92 20.79
N LEU A 372 7.92 -2.23 19.98
CA LEU A 372 9.34 -2.01 20.25
C LEU A 372 9.54 -1.12 21.49
N VAL A 373 8.76 -0.03 21.57
CA VAL A 373 8.85 0.93 22.68
C VAL A 373 8.47 0.28 24.01
N ILE A 374 7.37 -0.48 24.08
CA ILE A 374 6.98 -1.16 25.33
C ILE A 374 7.99 -2.26 25.72
N SER A 375 8.59 -2.95 24.75
CA SER A 375 9.61 -3.98 25.00
C SER A 375 10.88 -3.40 25.64
N LYS A 376 11.35 -2.26 25.13
CA LYS A 376 12.46 -1.52 25.75
C LYS A 376 12.09 -0.98 27.13
N TRP A 377 10.88 -0.45 27.27
CA TRP A 377 10.38 0.06 28.56
C TRP A 377 10.34 -1.02 29.64
N ILE A 378 9.78 -2.19 29.34
CA ILE A 378 9.73 -3.33 30.24
C ILE A 378 11.15 -3.78 30.62
N SER A 379 12.08 -3.82 29.66
CA SER A 379 13.47 -4.18 29.93
C SER A 379 14.12 -3.24 30.95
N ASP A 380 13.95 -1.93 30.78
CA ASP A 380 14.48 -0.92 31.71
C ASP A 380 13.81 -0.98 33.08
N MET A 381 12.50 -1.24 33.14
CA MET A 381 11.79 -1.44 34.40
C MET A 381 12.34 -2.64 35.18
N CYS A 382 12.60 -3.77 34.50
CA CYS A 382 13.22 -4.95 35.10
C CYS A 382 14.65 -4.67 35.58
N LEU A 383 15.41 -3.88 34.83
CA LEU A 383 16.76 -3.47 35.22
C LEU A 383 16.75 -2.57 36.46
N GLN A 384 15.77 -1.66 36.58
CA GLN A 384 15.62 -0.76 37.73
C GLN A 384 15.06 -1.49 38.97
N ASN A 385 14.15 -2.44 38.78
CA ASN A 385 13.59 -3.27 39.84
C ASN A 385 13.51 -4.73 39.40
N SER A 386 14.51 -5.51 39.76
CA SER A 386 14.64 -6.93 39.41
C SER A 386 13.50 -7.82 39.90
N THR A 387 12.73 -7.38 40.90
CA THR A 387 11.64 -8.17 41.51
C THR A 387 10.26 -7.77 41.01
N LEU A 388 10.17 -6.82 40.08
CA LEU A 388 8.92 -6.18 39.65
C LEU A 388 7.84 -7.17 39.21
N PHE A 389 8.23 -8.20 38.45
CA PHE A 389 7.35 -9.25 37.92
C PHE A 389 7.53 -10.59 38.63
N SER A 390 8.27 -10.66 39.73
CA SER A 390 8.50 -11.93 40.45
C SER A 390 7.18 -12.43 41.05
N ASN A 391 6.80 -13.66 40.70
CA ASN A 391 5.56 -14.31 41.13
C ASN A 391 4.28 -13.54 40.77
N LYS A 392 4.31 -12.86 39.62
CA LYS A 392 3.18 -12.08 39.11
C LYS A 392 2.45 -12.80 37.99
N GLU A 393 1.13 -12.61 37.96
CA GLU A 393 0.26 -12.97 36.85
C GLU A 393 0.22 -11.79 35.88
N VAL A 394 0.60 -12.00 34.62
CA VAL A 394 0.67 -10.96 33.60
C VAL A 394 -0.24 -11.33 32.43
N LEU A 395 -1.01 -10.36 31.93
CA LEU A 395 -1.84 -10.49 30.73
C LEU A 395 -1.39 -9.47 29.67
N GLU A 396 -1.10 -9.92 28.45
CA GLU A 396 -0.95 -9.05 27.29
C GLU A 396 -2.22 -9.05 26.45
N LEU A 397 -2.76 -7.86 26.18
CA LEU A 397 -3.88 -7.64 25.28
C LEU A 397 -3.36 -7.27 23.89
N GLY A 398 -3.98 -7.80 22.82
CA GLY A 398 -3.66 -7.44 21.44
C GLY A 398 -2.17 -7.64 21.13
N ALA A 399 -1.65 -8.82 21.46
CA ALA A 399 -0.21 -9.07 21.50
C ALA A 399 0.47 -8.98 20.13
N GLY A 400 -0.27 -9.19 19.03
CA GLY A 400 0.29 -9.20 17.68
C GLY A 400 1.47 -10.17 17.56
N SER A 401 2.68 -9.64 17.41
CA SER A 401 3.91 -10.45 17.33
C SER A 401 4.36 -11.11 18.65
N ALA A 402 3.74 -10.74 19.79
CA ALA A 402 4.10 -11.13 21.16
C ALA A 402 5.48 -10.69 21.65
N LEU A 403 6.13 -9.75 20.95
CA LEU A 403 7.45 -9.26 21.33
C LEU A 403 7.46 -8.65 22.74
N ALA A 404 6.37 -8.00 23.21
CA ALA A 404 6.33 -7.43 24.55
C ALA A 404 6.31 -8.50 25.65
N SER A 405 5.45 -9.52 25.56
CA SER A 405 5.48 -10.65 26.52
C SER A 405 6.77 -11.47 26.48
N ILE A 406 7.32 -11.70 25.28
CA ILE A 406 8.60 -12.40 25.13
C ILE A 406 9.72 -11.58 25.80
N SER A 407 9.73 -10.27 25.60
CA SER A 407 10.67 -9.36 26.27
C SER A 407 10.46 -9.34 27.79
N LEU A 408 9.21 -9.31 28.26
CA LEU A 408 8.88 -9.35 29.68
C LEU A 408 9.39 -10.62 30.33
N PHE A 409 9.05 -11.79 29.77
CA PHE A 409 9.49 -13.08 30.31
C PHE A 409 11.03 -13.17 30.31
N THR A 410 11.67 -12.69 29.25
CA THR A 410 13.14 -12.68 29.11
C THR A 410 13.79 -11.81 30.20
N TYR A 411 13.47 -10.52 30.24
CA TYR A 411 14.15 -9.56 31.11
C TYR A 411 13.76 -9.69 32.58
N ALA A 412 12.52 -10.11 32.86
CA ALA A 412 12.10 -10.42 34.22
C ALA A 412 12.84 -11.63 34.80
N ASN A 413 13.34 -12.57 33.97
CA ASN A 413 14.15 -13.70 34.43
C ASN A 413 15.66 -13.38 34.45
N ILE A 414 16.16 -12.55 33.53
CA ILE A 414 17.60 -12.22 33.46
C ILE A 414 18.06 -11.39 34.66
N PHE A 415 17.32 -10.33 35.00
CA PHE A 415 17.76 -9.39 36.02
C PHE A 415 17.48 -9.88 37.46
N LEU A 416 17.00 -11.11 37.65
CA LEU A 416 16.73 -11.70 38.96
C LEU A 416 18.00 -11.80 39.82
N ASN A 417 18.10 -10.95 40.84
CA ASN A 417 19.15 -10.98 41.86
C ASN A 417 18.94 -12.11 42.90
N GLY A 418 18.77 -13.36 42.46
CA GLY A 418 18.67 -14.54 43.34
C GLY A 418 17.30 -14.80 43.98
N ALA A 419 16.23 -14.14 43.52
CA ALA A 419 14.86 -14.53 43.83
C ALA A 419 14.46 -15.70 42.91
N ASN A 420 14.01 -16.82 43.49
CA ASN A 420 13.87 -18.10 42.80
C ASN A 420 12.78 -18.19 41.72
N GLN A 421 12.07 -17.11 41.37
CA GLN A 421 10.94 -17.19 40.45
C GLN A 421 10.76 -15.86 39.69
N GLY A 422 10.80 -15.92 38.35
CA GLY A 422 10.31 -14.86 37.46
C GLY A 422 8.78 -14.71 37.52
N PRO A 423 8.11 -14.26 36.45
CA PRO A 423 6.65 -14.25 36.42
C PRO A 423 6.07 -15.64 36.69
N ASN A 424 4.96 -15.71 37.43
CA ASN A 424 4.28 -16.98 37.69
C ASN A 424 3.54 -17.45 36.45
N GLN A 425 2.93 -16.51 35.73
CA GLN A 425 2.26 -16.75 34.46
C GLN A 425 2.33 -15.51 33.57
N VAL A 426 2.46 -15.74 32.27
CA VAL A 426 2.31 -14.72 31.22
C VAL A 426 1.29 -15.24 30.23
N VAL A 427 0.13 -14.58 30.18
CA VAL A 427 -0.97 -14.90 29.27
C VAL A 427 -0.94 -13.93 28.10
N ILE A 428 -0.69 -14.45 26.92
CA ILE A 428 -0.53 -13.68 25.68
C ILE A 428 -1.81 -13.84 24.86
N THR A 429 -2.47 -12.73 24.54
CA THR A 429 -3.82 -12.78 23.94
C THR A 429 -3.96 -11.95 22.70
N ASP A 430 -4.75 -12.48 21.78
CA ASP A 430 -5.14 -11.84 20.53
C ASP A 430 -6.49 -12.42 20.09
N VAL A 431 -7.16 -11.77 19.13
CA VAL A 431 -8.46 -12.21 18.62
C VAL A 431 -8.32 -13.06 17.35
N ASN A 432 -7.26 -12.86 16.57
CA ASN A 432 -7.08 -13.50 15.28
C ASN A 432 -6.36 -14.86 15.40
N PRO A 433 -6.93 -15.97 14.87
CA PRO A 433 -6.30 -17.29 14.92
C PRO A 433 -4.92 -17.40 14.24
N PHE A 434 -4.69 -16.71 13.12
CA PHE A 434 -3.36 -16.68 12.46
C PHE A 434 -2.34 -15.95 13.31
N THR A 435 -2.73 -14.82 13.91
CA THR A 435 -1.88 -14.10 14.86
C THR A 435 -1.53 -14.99 16.05
N LEU A 436 -2.50 -15.70 16.65
CA LEU A 436 -2.26 -16.65 17.74
C LEU A 436 -1.31 -17.79 17.35
N SER A 437 -1.44 -18.32 16.13
CA SER A 437 -0.51 -19.33 15.58
C SER A 437 0.90 -18.75 15.43
N ASN A 438 1.01 -17.50 14.95
CA ASN A 438 2.29 -16.81 14.84
C ASN A 438 2.92 -16.50 16.21
N ILE A 439 2.11 -16.11 17.20
CA ILE A 439 2.53 -15.93 18.60
C ILE A 439 3.12 -17.25 19.13
N SER A 440 2.43 -18.38 18.90
CA SER A 440 2.93 -19.69 19.33
C SER A 440 4.28 -20.02 18.68
N HIS A 441 4.41 -19.74 17.39
CA HIS A 441 5.68 -19.89 16.69
C HIS A 441 6.78 -18.99 17.26
N ASN A 442 6.49 -17.72 17.54
CA ASN A 442 7.44 -16.76 18.10
C ASN A 442 7.90 -17.13 19.51
N VAL A 443 7.00 -17.62 20.36
CA VAL A 443 7.35 -18.18 21.67
C VAL A 443 8.31 -19.36 21.50
N GLN A 444 8.02 -20.27 20.55
CA GLN A 444 8.83 -21.45 20.31
C GLN A 444 10.20 -21.12 19.69
N LEU A 445 10.33 -20.07 18.87
CA LEU A 445 11.62 -19.58 18.36
C LEU A 445 12.61 -19.16 19.47
N ASN A 446 12.11 -18.90 20.67
CA ASN A 446 12.89 -18.52 21.84
C ASN A 446 13.02 -19.65 22.87
N GLU A 447 12.69 -20.90 22.52
CA GLU A 447 12.66 -22.01 23.48
C GLU A 447 13.99 -22.28 24.19
N GLU A 448 15.11 -22.12 23.48
CA GLU A 448 16.46 -22.36 24.03
C GLU A 448 16.78 -21.29 25.08
N LEU A 449 16.51 -20.02 24.74
CA LEU A 449 16.67 -18.89 25.66
C LEU A 449 15.78 -19.08 26.89
N PHE A 450 14.50 -19.38 26.69
CA PHE A 450 13.56 -19.60 27.80
C PHE A 450 13.93 -20.79 28.67
N GLY A 451 14.36 -21.91 28.07
CA GLY A 451 14.81 -23.09 28.80
C GLY A 451 16.03 -22.83 29.69
N HIS A 452 16.91 -21.92 29.26
CA HIS A 452 18.08 -21.51 30.03
C HIS A 452 17.73 -20.53 31.16
N LEU A 453 16.66 -19.75 30.99
CA LEU A 453 16.17 -18.77 31.97
C LEU A 453 15.26 -19.41 33.04
N ASP A 454 14.35 -20.29 32.63
CA ASP A 454 13.39 -20.97 33.50
C ASP A 454 13.03 -22.32 32.89
N SER A 455 13.42 -23.41 33.56
CA SER A 455 13.17 -24.77 33.07
C SER A 455 11.69 -25.11 32.93
N ASP A 456 10.80 -24.41 33.63
CA ASP A 456 9.35 -24.63 33.62
C ASP A 456 8.59 -23.58 32.78
N TRP A 457 9.29 -22.82 31.91
CA TRP A 457 8.68 -21.74 31.13
C TRP A 457 7.43 -22.16 30.34
N ARG A 458 7.36 -23.41 29.87
CA ARG A 458 6.23 -23.95 29.10
C ARG A 458 4.92 -24.00 29.89
N SER A 459 4.98 -24.16 31.22
CA SER A 459 3.79 -24.15 32.07
C SER A 459 3.32 -22.71 32.37
N LYS A 460 4.25 -21.75 32.27
CA LYS A 460 4.06 -20.34 32.65
C LYS A 460 3.56 -19.46 31.52
N ILE A 461 3.91 -19.77 30.27
CA ILE A 461 3.42 -19.02 29.10
C ILE A 461 2.16 -19.68 28.55
N LYS A 462 1.06 -18.92 28.50
CA LYS A 462 -0.21 -19.35 27.91
C LYS A 462 -0.60 -18.44 26.77
N ILE A 463 -1.15 -19.01 25.70
CA ILE A 463 -1.64 -18.25 24.55
C ILE A 463 -3.15 -18.49 24.47
N CYS A 464 -3.93 -17.42 24.44
CA CYS A 464 -5.39 -17.50 24.50
C CYS A 464 -6.05 -16.59 23.47
N ASN A 465 -7.15 -17.06 22.87
CA ASN A 465 -8.03 -16.22 22.08
C ASN A 465 -8.90 -15.39 23.02
N ILE A 466 -8.88 -14.06 22.88
CA ILE A 466 -9.79 -13.16 23.57
C ILE A 466 -10.41 -12.21 22.55
N ASP A 467 -11.73 -12.16 22.54
CA ASP A 467 -12.50 -11.10 21.91
C ASP A 467 -12.97 -10.12 22.99
N TRP A 468 -12.48 -8.89 22.94
CA TRP A 468 -12.80 -7.87 23.95
C TRP A 468 -14.31 -7.57 24.03
N THR A 469 -15.07 -7.82 22.96
CA THR A 469 -16.52 -7.60 22.92
C THR A 469 -17.33 -8.76 23.51
N ASN A 470 -16.70 -9.92 23.75
CA ASN A 470 -17.36 -11.13 24.21
C ASN A 470 -16.72 -11.69 25.50
N GLU A 471 -17.33 -11.40 26.65
CA GLU A 471 -16.87 -11.84 27.98
C GLU A 471 -16.76 -13.37 28.15
N ASN A 472 -17.45 -14.16 27.31
CA ASN A 472 -17.34 -15.62 27.36
C ASN A 472 -15.96 -16.12 26.91
N THR A 473 -15.21 -15.29 26.17
CA THR A 473 -13.85 -15.61 25.72
C THR A 473 -12.79 -15.33 26.79
N TYR A 474 -13.13 -14.61 27.86
CA TYR A 474 -12.16 -14.21 28.87
C TYR A 474 -11.66 -15.44 29.64
N PRO A 475 -10.35 -15.55 29.93
CA PRO A 475 -9.80 -16.65 30.71
C PRO A 475 -10.50 -16.78 32.06
N ARG A 476 -10.81 -18.01 32.47
CA ARG A 476 -11.52 -18.29 33.73
C ARG A 476 -10.77 -19.28 34.60
N GLU A 477 -10.79 -19.01 35.90
CA GLU A 477 -10.33 -19.92 36.95
C GLU A 477 -11.49 -20.16 37.93
N ASN A 478 -11.83 -21.43 38.17
CA ASN A 478 -12.97 -21.81 39.03
C ASN A 478 -14.28 -21.07 38.67
N GLU A 479 -14.62 -21.03 37.38
CA GLU A 479 -15.81 -20.37 36.79
C GLU A 479 -15.81 -18.82 36.86
N GLN A 480 -14.84 -18.21 37.55
CA GLN A 480 -14.66 -16.76 37.63
C GLN A 480 -13.66 -16.27 36.60
N VAL A 481 -13.84 -15.05 36.09
CA VAL A 481 -12.86 -14.41 35.20
C VAL A 481 -11.53 -14.27 35.93
N ALA A 482 -10.45 -14.75 35.31
CA ALA A 482 -9.11 -14.68 35.85
C ALA A 482 -8.67 -13.22 36.01
N THR A 483 -7.88 -12.96 37.05
CA THR A 483 -7.38 -11.61 37.34
C THR A 483 -5.86 -11.58 37.38
N TYR A 484 -5.29 -10.45 36.96
CA TYR A 484 -3.87 -10.28 36.72
C TYR A 484 -3.29 -9.14 37.56
N ASP A 485 -2.05 -9.32 38.01
CA ASP A 485 -1.29 -8.27 38.70
C ASP A 485 -0.87 -7.17 37.72
N TYR A 486 -0.53 -7.58 36.49
CA TYR A 486 -0.18 -6.67 35.41
C TYR A 486 -1.00 -6.96 34.17
N ILE A 487 -1.46 -5.91 33.52
CA ILE A 487 -1.90 -5.95 32.13
C ILE A 487 -0.89 -5.13 31.31
N ILE A 488 -0.50 -5.63 30.14
CA ILE A 488 0.33 -4.89 29.19
C ILE A 488 -0.38 -4.83 27.84
N GLY A 489 -0.08 -3.80 27.05
CA GLY A 489 -0.53 -3.73 25.66
C GLY A 489 0.14 -2.60 24.91
N SER A 490 0.13 -2.69 23.58
CA SER A 490 0.71 -1.66 22.70
C SER A 490 -0.23 -1.37 21.55
N ASP A 491 -0.52 -0.09 21.31
CA ASP A 491 -1.37 0.43 20.22
C ASP A 491 -2.70 -0.32 20.09
N LEU A 492 -3.49 -0.41 21.17
CA LEU A 492 -4.71 -1.22 21.21
C LEU A 492 -5.92 -0.53 20.56
N ILE A 493 -5.86 0.77 20.32
CA ILE A 493 -7.01 1.60 19.97
C ILE A 493 -6.84 2.17 18.57
N TYR A 494 -7.61 1.63 17.63
CA TYR A 494 -7.67 2.08 16.24
C TYR A 494 -9.03 2.69 15.88
N ASP A 495 -10.12 2.19 16.48
CA ASP A 495 -11.49 2.71 16.36
C ASP A 495 -12.04 3.02 17.76
N LYS A 496 -12.60 4.22 17.93
CA LYS A 496 -13.28 4.68 19.14
C LYS A 496 -14.32 3.68 19.68
N LYS A 497 -14.97 2.89 18.82
CA LYS A 497 -15.99 1.91 19.22
C LYS A 497 -15.47 0.79 20.12
N ILE A 498 -14.16 0.50 20.09
CA ILE A 498 -13.57 -0.57 20.92
C ILE A 498 -13.33 -0.13 22.37
N VAL A 499 -13.28 1.19 22.61
CA VAL A 499 -12.91 1.77 23.91
C VAL A 499 -13.78 1.24 25.07
N PRO A 500 -15.12 1.17 24.98
CA PRO A 500 -15.94 0.66 26.08
C PRO A 500 -15.65 -0.81 26.43
N SER A 501 -15.48 -1.66 25.41
CA SER A 501 -15.17 -3.08 25.57
C SER A 501 -13.80 -3.30 26.21
N LEU A 502 -12.79 -2.53 25.78
CA LEU A 502 -11.45 -2.58 26.35
C LEU A 502 -11.44 -2.13 27.82
N ILE A 503 -12.15 -1.04 28.16
CA ILE A 503 -12.28 -0.58 29.55
C ILE A 503 -13.00 -1.62 30.41
N HIS A 504 -14.07 -2.24 29.92
CA HIS A 504 -14.79 -3.32 30.62
C HIS A 504 -13.86 -4.50 30.92
N LEU A 505 -13.10 -4.95 29.93
CA LEU A 505 -12.13 -6.03 30.10
C LEU A 505 -11.08 -5.69 31.16
N ILE A 506 -10.44 -4.52 31.09
CA ILE A 506 -9.42 -4.09 32.06
C ILE A 506 -10.02 -4.02 33.47
N ASN A 507 -11.26 -3.51 33.60
CA ASN A 507 -11.95 -3.44 34.88
C ASN A 507 -12.23 -4.82 35.49
N LEU A 508 -12.56 -5.83 34.68
CA LEU A 508 -12.83 -7.18 35.17
C LEU A 508 -11.55 -7.97 35.47
N THR A 509 -10.52 -7.79 34.65
CA THR A 509 -9.33 -8.66 34.66
C THR A 509 -8.15 -8.07 35.46
N LEU A 510 -8.11 -6.77 35.73
CA LEU A 510 -7.03 -6.20 36.56
C LEU A 510 -7.36 -6.29 38.06
N LYS A 511 -6.44 -6.86 38.85
CA LYS A 511 -6.56 -6.92 40.32
C LYS A 511 -6.61 -5.51 40.94
N THR A 512 -7.17 -5.41 42.14
CA THR A 512 -6.98 -4.24 43.00
C THR A 512 -5.50 -4.03 43.28
N ASN A 513 -5.00 -2.80 43.14
CA ASN A 513 -3.58 -2.44 43.10
C ASN A 513 -2.78 -3.02 41.92
N GLY A 514 -3.44 -3.65 40.95
CA GLY A 514 -2.82 -4.08 39.71
C GLY A 514 -2.43 -2.90 38.82
N ILE A 515 -1.48 -3.13 37.93
CA ILE A 515 -0.90 -2.11 37.06
C ILE A 515 -1.16 -2.45 35.58
N PHE A 516 -1.72 -1.51 34.85
CA PHE A 516 -1.80 -1.54 33.39
C PHE A 516 -0.67 -0.68 32.79
N LEU A 517 0.20 -1.31 31.99
CA LEU A 517 1.25 -0.64 31.23
C LEU A 517 0.83 -0.58 29.76
N TYR A 518 0.82 0.62 29.19
CA TYR A 518 0.33 0.83 27.84
C TYR A 518 1.24 1.79 27.08
N VAL A 519 1.51 1.46 25.82
CA VAL A 519 2.20 2.38 24.90
C VAL A 519 1.32 2.60 23.68
N CYS A 520 1.08 3.85 23.31
CA CYS A 520 0.29 4.18 22.13
C CYS A 520 0.72 5.47 21.46
N ARG A 521 0.12 5.73 20.30
CA ARG A 521 0.25 6.99 19.57
C ARG A 521 -0.80 7.99 20.05
N LYS A 522 -0.46 9.29 20.09
CA LYS A 522 -1.33 10.35 20.61
C LYS A 522 -2.54 10.64 19.72
N ASN A 523 -2.41 10.44 18.41
CA ASN A 523 -3.38 10.90 17.41
C ASN A 523 -4.35 9.80 16.92
N ARG A 524 -4.56 8.73 17.70
CA ARG A 524 -5.53 7.66 17.36
C ARG A 524 -6.97 8.07 17.75
N ASP A 525 -7.93 7.76 16.89
CA ASP A 525 -9.34 7.96 17.19
C ASP A 525 -9.77 7.13 18.41
N GLY A 526 -10.39 7.77 19.40
CA GLY A 526 -10.75 7.15 20.68
C GLY A 526 -9.71 7.20 21.80
N SER A 527 -8.44 7.55 21.53
CA SER A 527 -7.40 7.56 22.59
C SER A 527 -7.68 8.53 23.73
N GLN A 528 -8.17 9.74 23.41
CA GLN A 528 -8.53 10.72 24.43
C GLN A 528 -9.68 10.21 25.32
N GLU A 529 -10.70 9.61 24.70
CA GLU A 529 -11.83 9.04 25.43
C GLU A 529 -11.40 7.90 26.36
N PHE A 530 -10.50 7.03 25.90
CA PHE A 530 -9.94 5.96 26.72
C PHE A 530 -9.22 6.51 27.96
N PHE A 531 -8.37 7.52 27.81
CA PHE A 531 -7.72 8.16 28.95
C PHE A 531 -8.72 8.82 29.91
N ASP A 532 -9.76 9.46 29.38
CA ASP A 532 -10.77 10.13 30.20
C ASP A 532 -11.63 9.11 30.95
N GLN A 533 -11.99 7.98 30.34
CA GLN A 533 -12.71 6.89 31.02
C GLN A 533 -11.87 6.25 32.13
N LEU A 534 -10.56 6.02 31.91
CA LEU A 534 -9.67 5.55 32.97
C LEU A 534 -9.56 6.56 34.11
N LYS A 535 -9.40 7.86 33.82
CA LYS A 535 -9.32 8.92 34.85
C LYS A 535 -10.59 9.08 35.68
N ASN A 536 -11.75 8.92 35.04
CA ASN A 536 -13.04 8.96 35.71
C ASN A 536 -13.36 7.65 36.46
N GLY A 537 -12.59 6.58 36.20
CA GLY A 537 -12.65 5.33 36.93
C GLY A 537 -11.78 5.32 38.18
N ASN A 538 -11.60 4.13 38.77
CA ASN A 538 -10.79 3.93 39.97
C ASN A 538 -9.29 3.74 39.62
N TYR A 539 -8.72 4.63 38.82
CA TYR A 539 -7.34 4.51 38.35
C TYR A 539 -6.49 5.74 38.64
N HIS A 540 -5.24 5.48 39.04
CA HIS A 540 -4.17 6.47 39.03
C HIS A 540 -3.39 6.37 37.73
N ILE A 541 -3.27 7.47 36.97
CA ILE A 541 -2.60 7.47 35.67
C ILE A 541 -1.36 8.37 35.71
N GLU A 542 -0.24 7.79 35.29
CA GLU A 542 1.02 8.49 35.04
C GLU A 542 1.36 8.36 33.55
N LEU A 543 1.65 9.49 32.89
CA LEU A 543 2.03 9.54 31.49
C LEU A 543 3.49 9.95 31.35
N PHE A 544 4.22 9.26 30.47
CA PHE A 544 5.64 9.47 30.21
C PHE A 544 5.88 9.60 28.71
N THR A 545 6.92 10.37 28.37
CA THR A 545 7.44 10.41 27.00
C THR A 545 8.53 9.35 26.88
N PRO A 546 8.53 8.50 25.83
CA PRO A 546 9.60 7.54 25.62
C PRO A 546 10.99 8.22 25.53
N PRO A 547 12.02 7.66 26.19
CA PRO A 547 13.41 8.07 26.01
C PRO A 547 13.86 8.00 24.53
N SER A 548 14.79 8.87 24.13
CA SER A 548 15.24 8.96 22.73
C SER A 548 15.95 7.70 22.22
N ASP A 549 16.62 6.98 23.11
CA ASP A 549 17.25 5.67 22.85
C ASP A 549 16.22 4.57 22.55
N TYR A 550 14.93 4.79 22.81
CA TYR A 550 13.91 3.81 22.44
C TYR A 550 13.66 3.77 20.92
N PHE A 551 14.07 4.81 20.20
CA PHE A 551 13.87 4.94 18.76
C PHE A 551 15.08 4.47 17.92
N THR A 552 16.11 3.90 18.55
CA THR A 552 17.23 3.27 17.84
C THR A 552 16.90 1.84 17.43
N SER A 553 17.47 1.36 16.32
CA SER A 553 17.24 0.00 15.83
C SER A 553 17.73 -1.06 16.81
N PRO A 554 16.86 -1.96 17.31
CA PRO A 554 17.29 -3.14 18.02
C PRO A 554 17.61 -4.33 17.09
N PHE A 555 17.46 -4.18 15.78
CA PHE A 555 17.57 -5.31 14.85
C PHE A 555 19.03 -5.60 14.48
N LEU A 556 19.45 -6.86 14.65
CA LEU A 556 20.79 -7.32 14.28
C LEU A 556 20.89 -7.72 12.80
N ASN A 557 19.77 -8.09 12.19
CA ASN A 557 19.70 -8.59 10.82
C ASN A 557 18.79 -7.76 9.91
N LEU A 558 18.56 -6.49 10.26
CA LEU A 558 17.86 -5.50 9.43
C LEU A 558 18.80 -4.32 9.20
N SER A 559 18.97 -3.88 7.96
CA SER A 559 19.80 -2.70 7.67
C SER A 559 19.15 -1.43 8.24
N GLN A 560 19.98 -0.44 8.55
CA GLN A 560 19.51 0.84 9.07
C GLN A 560 18.51 1.50 8.12
N ASP A 561 18.77 1.48 6.81
CA ASP A 561 17.85 2.05 5.80
C ASP A 561 16.47 1.35 5.80
N LEU A 562 16.44 0.02 5.92
CA LEU A 562 15.19 -0.74 5.97
C LEU A 562 14.46 -0.51 7.30
N TYR A 563 15.20 -0.37 8.40
CA TYR A 563 14.63 -0.02 9.70
C TYR A 563 13.97 1.35 9.66
N GLU A 564 14.65 2.37 9.13
CA GLU A 564 14.11 3.73 9.00
C GLU A 564 12.91 3.79 8.06
N ALA A 565 12.94 3.01 6.97
CA ALA A 565 11.80 2.90 6.06
C ALA A 565 10.59 2.22 6.73
N LYS A 566 10.83 1.13 7.46
CA LYS A 566 9.76 0.34 8.12
C LYS A 566 9.15 1.08 9.31
N PHE A 567 9.96 1.77 10.10
CA PHE A 567 9.56 2.48 11.32
C PHE A 567 9.67 3.99 11.15
N SER A 568 9.21 4.50 9.99
CA SER A 568 9.35 5.91 9.60
C SER A 568 8.70 6.88 10.60
N GLU A 569 7.71 6.43 11.35
CA GLU A 569 7.05 7.21 12.40
C GLU A 569 7.93 7.50 13.62
N PHE A 570 9.05 6.79 13.80
CA PHE A 570 10.04 7.11 14.84
C PHE A 570 10.75 8.44 14.62
N SER A 571 10.61 9.07 13.46
CA SER A 571 11.07 10.44 13.21
C SER A 571 10.39 11.48 14.10
N ASP A 572 9.17 11.21 14.59
CA ASP A 572 8.46 12.06 15.55
C ASP A 572 8.21 11.34 16.88
N ALA A 573 9.25 11.31 17.72
CA ALA A 573 9.18 10.77 19.08
C ALA A 573 8.07 11.40 19.93
N SER A 574 7.62 12.62 19.60
CA SER A 574 6.58 13.31 20.36
C SER A 574 5.19 12.70 20.17
N ASN A 575 4.99 11.86 19.14
CA ASN A 575 3.74 11.18 18.85
C ASN A 575 3.47 9.98 19.77
N PHE A 576 4.48 9.48 20.50
CA PHE A 576 4.34 8.31 21.36
C PHE A 576 4.11 8.72 22.82
N VAL A 577 3.31 7.93 23.53
CA VAL A 577 3.06 8.08 24.96
C VAL A 577 3.14 6.72 25.65
N MET A 578 3.83 6.68 26.79
CA MET A 578 3.83 5.54 27.70
C MET A 578 2.94 5.87 28.88
N MET A 579 2.07 4.95 29.27
CA MET A 579 1.12 5.11 30.36
C MET A 579 1.33 3.99 31.37
N ARG A 580 1.48 4.39 32.65
CA ARG A 580 1.35 3.50 33.80
C ARG A 580 0.06 3.84 34.52
N CYS A 581 -0.81 2.86 34.67
CA CYS A 581 -2.14 3.02 35.23
C CYS A 581 -2.32 2.03 36.38
N GLN A 582 -2.60 2.48 37.60
CA GLN A 582 -2.78 1.62 38.77
C GLN A 582 -4.23 1.64 39.25
N LYS A 583 -4.85 0.47 39.43
CA LYS A 583 -6.23 0.34 39.90
C LYS A 583 -6.31 0.43 41.43
N TYR A 584 -7.25 1.21 41.95
CA TYR A 584 -7.54 1.35 43.38
C TYR A 584 -8.56 0.35 43.92
#